data_AF-Q3K9N6-F1
#
_entry.id   AF-Q3K9N6-F1
#
_cell.length_a   1.000
_cell.length_b   1.000
_cell.length_c   1.000
_cell.angle_alpha   90.00
_cell.angle_beta   90.00
_cell.angle_gamma   90.00
#
_symmetry.space_group_name_H-M   'P 1'
#
loop_
_entity.id
_entity.type
_entity.pdbx_description
1 polymer ?
#
loop_
_entity_poly.entity_id
_entity_poly.type
_entity_poly.pdbx_seq_one_letter_code
_entity_poly.pdbx_strand_id
1 'polypeptide(L)'
;MNQKTTSEPMATLYQEGRHTFVELVPDGGARLDALFHTVPALGQLAVGVVYGHLHSRPGLDPRLREAVSLAAIVASGMVGPPLSVHLKTGLASGLAPGELTEILLQASAFAGFPRAVSAAEQLNHLFADAGLESPPPPTPREVTSRFCADVRAGHPPIPLSAAVKRQLRQADRLALQACTAQAVIVECFQSPETQPRALLYATVVDDTVVAVKLFKAQ
;
A
#
# COMPACT_ATOMS: atom_id res chain seq x y z
N MET A 1 -50.95 4.17 5.44
CA MET A 1 -50.10 4.33 4.24
C MET A 1 -48.69 4.60 4.74
N ASN A 2 -47.90 3.54 4.98
CA ASN A 2 -46.53 3.71 5.48
C ASN A 2 -45.64 4.18 4.33
N GLN A 3 -45.16 5.42 4.41
CA GLN A 3 -44.04 5.88 3.61
C GLN A 3 -42.84 4.99 3.96
N LYS A 4 -42.55 4.00 3.11
CA LYS A 4 -41.21 3.42 3.06
C LYS A 4 -40.31 4.58 2.69
N THR A 5 -39.48 5.04 3.62
CA THR A 5 -38.32 5.88 3.32
C THR A 5 -37.52 5.17 2.24
N THR A 6 -37.68 5.59 0.99
CA THR A 6 -36.78 5.24 -0.09
C THR A 6 -35.42 5.77 0.30
N SER A 7 -34.52 4.89 0.72
CA SER A 7 -33.12 5.27 0.93
C SER A 7 -32.59 5.80 -0.40
N GLU A 8 -32.21 7.07 -0.46
CA GLU A 8 -31.53 7.61 -1.64
C GLU A 8 -30.15 6.92 -1.74
N PRO A 9 -29.89 6.12 -2.78
CA PRO A 9 -28.64 5.35 -2.84
C PRO A 9 -27.39 6.24 -2.78
N MET A 10 -27.48 7.43 -3.40
CA MET A 10 -26.67 8.65 -3.18
C MET A 10 -26.21 8.85 -1.73
N ALA A 11 -27.20 9.12 -0.89
CA ALA A 11 -26.96 9.51 0.49
C ALA A 11 -26.31 8.37 1.29
N THR A 12 -26.74 7.12 1.05
CA THR A 12 -26.16 5.94 1.71
C THR A 12 -24.67 5.78 1.36
N LEU A 13 -24.34 5.77 0.06
CA LEU A 13 -22.95 5.65 -0.36
C LEU A 13 -22.10 6.79 0.17
N TYR A 14 -22.62 8.03 0.18
CA TYR A 14 -21.89 9.17 0.70
C TYR A 14 -21.61 9.03 2.21
N GLN A 15 -22.59 8.57 3.00
CA GLN A 15 -22.41 8.34 4.42
C GLN A 15 -21.36 7.26 4.70
N GLU A 16 -21.43 6.14 3.99
CA GLU A 16 -20.44 5.06 4.07
C GLU A 16 -19.05 5.56 3.65
N GLY A 17 -18.97 6.29 2.53
CA GLY A 17 -17.71 6.82 2.03
C GLY A 17 -17.07 7.85 2.95
N ARG A 18 -17.86 8.71 3.60
CA ARG A 18 -17.34 9.62 4.64
C ARG A 18 -16.79 8.87 5.83
N HIS A 19 -17.48 7.81 6.27
CA HIS A 19 -17.01 6.98 7.38
C HIS A 19 -15.66 6.35 7.05
N THR A 20 -15.56 5.65 5.90
CA THR A 20 -14.32 5.08 5.39
C THR A 20 -13.20 6.13 5.30
N PHE A 21 -13.50 7.32 4.76
CA PHE A 21 -12.48 8.36 4.59
C PHE A 21 -11.94 8.89 5.92
N VAL A 22 -12.81 9.05 6.93
CA VAL A 22 -12.42 9.51 8.27
C VAL A 22 -11.52 8.49 8.98
N GLU A 23 -11.70 7.20 8.72
CA GLU A 23 -10.81 6.16 9.25
C GLU A 23 -9.41 6.20 8.61
N LEU A 24 -9.34 6.57 7.32
CA LEU A 24 -8.08 6.60 6.57
C LEU A 24 -7.30 7.91 6.75
N VAL A 25 -7.98 9.03 6.96
CA VAL A 25 -7.37 10.37 6.94
C VAL A 25 -7.69 11.13 8.23
N PRO A 26 -6.67 11.51 9.02
CA PRO A 26 -6.86 12.41 10.16
C PRO A 26 -7.56 13.70 9.75
N ASP A 27 -8.53 14.13 10.56
CA ASP A 27 -9.42 15.27 10.28
C ASP A 27 -10.19 15.16 8.95
N GLY A 28 -10.41 13.93 8.47
CA GLY A 28 -10.99 13.67 7.16
C GLY A 28 -12.36 14.30 6.95
N GLY A 29 -13.21 14.31 7.98
CA GLY A 29 -14.55 14.92 7.92
C GLY A 29 -14.48 16.42 7.64
N ALA A 30 -13.70 17.16 8.44
CA ALA A 30 -13.50 18.59 8.27
C ALA A 30 -12.86 18.91 6.91
N ARG A 31 -11.93 18.06 6.44
CA ARG A 31 -11.33 18.18 5.11
C ARG A 31 -12.35 18.04 3.99
N LEU A 32 -13.22 17.04 4.05
CA LEU A 32 -14.29 16.84 3.07
C LEU A 32 -15.27 18.02 3.07
N ASP A 33 -15.65 18.49 4.26
CA ASP A 33 -16.58 19.60 4.42
C ASP A 33 -16.00 20.90 3.84
N ALA A 34 -14.72 21.19 4.09
CA ALA A 34 -14.03 22.33 3.50
C ALA A 34 -13.87 22.21 1.98
N LEU A 35 -13.46 21.03 1.49
CA LEU A 35 -13.19 20.80 0.06
C LEU A 35 -14.45 20.91 -0.80
N PHE A 36 -15.59 20.39 -0.31
CA PHE A 36 -16.85 20.34 -1.06
C PHE A 36 -17.87 21.38 -0.62
N HIS A 37 -17.50 22.35 0.23
CA HIS A 37 -18.40 23.39 0.75
C HIS A 37 -19.21 24.08 -0.36
N THR A 38 -18.54 24.54 -1.41
CA THR A 38 -19.16 25.28 -2.52
C THR A 38 -19.94 24.37 -3.47
N VAL A 39 -19.56 23.08 -3.58
CA VAL A 39 -20.18 22.12 -4.51
C VAL A 39 -20.49 20.78 -3.80
N PRO A 40 -21.47 20.74 -2.87
CA PRO A 40 -21.71 19.56 -2.05
C PRO A 40 -22.11 18.31 -2.84
N ALA A 41 -22.80 18.48 -3.98
CA ALA A 41 -23.18 17.38 -4.87
C ALA A 41 -21.95 16.65 -5.45
N LEU A 42 -20.85 17.37 -5.69
CA LEU A 42 -19.60 16.75 -6.11
C LEU A 42 -19.02 15.89 -5.00
N GLY A 43 -19.10 16.34 -3.74
CA GLY A 43 -18.70 15.55 -2.58
C GLY A 43 -19.52 14.27 -2.44
N GLN A 44 -20.84 14.34 -2.62
CA GLN A 44 -21.72 13.17 -2.61
C GLN A 44 -21.30 12.13 -3.65
N LEU A 45 -21.06 12.57 -4.90
CA LEU A 45 -20.64 11.68 -5.97
C LEU A 45 -19.22 11.15 -5.76
N ALA A 46 -18.24 12.03 -5.54
CA ALA A 46 -16.84 11.64 -5.43
C ALA A 46 -16.60 10.74 -4.20
N VAL A 47 -17.06 11.15 -3.03
CA VAL A 47 -16.86 10.40 -1.79
C VAL A 47 -17.71 9.13 -1.79
N GLY A 48 -18.97 9.21 -2.24
CA GLY A 48 -19.87 8.06 -2.30
C GLY A 48 -19.39 7.00 -3.28
N VAL A 49 -19.01 7.39 -4.50
CA VAL A 49 -18.52 6.43 -5.50
C VAL A 49 -17.16 5.87 -5.08
N VAL A 50 -16.19 6.71 -4.72
CA VAL A 50 -14.83 6.25 -4.45
C VAL A 50 -14.75 5.50 -3.12
N TYR A 51 -15.18 6.11 -2.01
CA TYR A 51 -14.98 5.55 -0.67
C TYR A 51 -16.18 4.73 -0.17
N GLY A 52 -17.40 5.01 -0.67
CA GLY A 52 -18.59 4.22 -0.33
C GLY A 52 -18.71 2.93 -1.15
N HIS A 53 -18.34 2.99 -2.44
CA HIS A 53 -18.49 1.83 -3.33
C HIS A 53 -17.17 1.22 -3.79
N LEU A 54 -16.30 1.96 -4.49
CA LEU A 54 -15.10 1.38 -5.08
C LEU A 54 -14.14 0.82 -4.03
N HIS A 55 -14.07 1.46 -2.86
CA HIS A 55 -13.20 1.05 -1.75
C HIS A 55 -13.66 -0.25 -1.05
N SER A 56 -14.94 -0.63 -1.15
CA SER A 56 -15.45 -1.87 -0.55
C SER A 56 -15.44 -3.06 -1.52
N ARG A 57 -15.09 -2.86 -2.80
CA ARG A 57 -15.07 -3.93 -3.81
C ARG A 57 -13.97 -4.97 -3.52
N PRO A 58 -14.27 -6.27 -3.51
CA PRO A 58 -13.33 -7.32 -3.06
C PRO A 58 -12.24 -7.68 -4.09
N GLY A 59 -12.25 -7.09 -5.28
CA GLY A 59 -11.37 -7.50 -6.37
C GLY A 59 -9.89 -7.14 -6.19
N LEU A 60 -9.58 -6.13 -5.39
CA LEU A 60 -8.21 -5.72 -5.04
C LEU A 60 -8.14 -5.46 -3.54
N ASP A 61 -7.02 -5.82 -2.92
CA ASP A 61 -6.73 -5.39 -1.56
C ASP A 61 -6.55 -3.85 -1.50
N PRO A 62 -6.66 -3.25 -0.30
CA PRO A 62 -6.56 -1.79 -0.15
C PRO A 62 -5.24 -1.20 -0.66
N ARG A 63 -4.11 -1.90 -0.47
CA ARG A 63 -2.79 -1.40 -0.88
C ARG A 63 -2.67 -1.33 -2.39
N LEU A 64 -3.09 -2.39 -3.07
CA LEU A 64 -3.04 -2.45 -4.52
C LEU A 64 -4.01 -1.43 -5.13
N ARG A 65 -5.16 -1.19 -4.50
CA ARG A 65 -6.09 -0.14 -4.94
C ARG A 65 -5.46 1.25 -4.85
N GLU A 66 -4.82 1.58 -3.72
CA GLU A 66 -4.15 2.87 -3.55
C GLU A 66 -2.95 3.03 -4.50
N ALA A 67 -2.19 1.95 -4.74
CA ALA A 67 -1.09 1.96 -5.70
C ALA A 67 -1.58 2.27 -7.13
N VAL A 68 -2.69 1.67 -7.56
CA VAL A 68 -3.32 1.95 -8.85
C VAL A 68 -3.82 3.40 -8.92
N SER A 69 -4.49 3.88 -7.87
CA SER A 69 -4.96 5.27 -7.80
C SER A 69 -3.81 6.27 -7.88
N LEU A 70 -2.72 6.06 -7.14
CA LEU A 70 -1.54 6.92 -7.16
C LEU A 70 -0.89 6.96 -8.54
N ALA A 71 -0.70 5.79 -9.18
CA ALA A 71 -0.17 5.71 -10.53
C ALA A 71 -1.06 6.47 -11.54
N ALA A 72 -2.39 6.35 -11.45
CA ALA A 72 -3.33 7.04 -12.32
C ALA A 72 -3.32 8.57 -12.11
N ILE A 73 -3.15 9.03 -10.87
CA ILE A 73 -3.03 10.45 -10.51
C ILE A 73 -1.77 11.05 -11.13
N VAL A 74 -0.63 10.39 -10.96
CA VAL A 74 0.64 10.79 -11.58
C VAL A 74 0.52 10.77 -13.10
N ALA A 75 -0.07 9.71 -13.67
CA ALA A 75 -0.26 9.60 -15.11
C ALA A 75 -1.12 10.72 -15.68
N SER A 76 -2.08 11.23 -14.90
CA SER A 76 -2.93 12.37 -15.24
C SER A 76 -2.26 13.73 -15.02
N GLY A 77 -1.01 13.77 -14.52
CA GLY A 77 -0.27 14.99 -14.22
C GLY A 77 -0.83 15.76 -13.02
N MET A 78 -1.58 15.10 -12.14
CA MET A 78 -2.19 15.74 -10.98
C MET A 78 -1.22 15.72 -9.79
N VAL A 79 -0.79 16.90 -9.36
CA VAL A 79 0.12 17.08 -8.20
C VAL A 79 -0.55 17.80 -7.02
N GLY A 80 -1.84 18.11 -7.13
CA GLY A 80 -2.58 18.85 -6.10
C GLY A 80 -3.21 17.93 -5.02
N PRO A 81 -4.40 18.29 -4.50
CA PRO A 81 -5.10 17.53 -3.47
C PRO A 81 -5.22 16.02 -3.70
N PRO A 82 -5.44 15.49 -4.93
CA PRO A 82 -5.49 14.06 -5.17
C PRO A 82 -4.20 13.32 -4.78
N LEU A 83 -3.03 13.86 -5.15
CA LEU A 83 -1.74 13.26 -4.81
C LEU A 83 -1.52 13.23 -3.29
N SER A 84 -1.85 14.35 -2.61
CA SER A 84 -1.78 14.45 -1.14
C SER A 84 -2.71 13.45 -0.44
N VAL A 85 -3.95 13.30 -0.91
CA VAL A 85 -4.91 12.35 -0.34
C VAL A 85 -4.42 10.92 -0.52
N HIS A 86 -4.00 10.53 -1.73
CA HIS A 86 -3.62 9.16 -2.03
C HIS A 86 -2.26 8.74 -1.47
N LEU A 87 -1.37 9.70 -1.17
CA LEU A 87 -0.22 9.44 -0.30
C LEU A 87 -0.68 9.01 1.10
N LYS A 88 -1.61 9.77 1.72
CA LYS A 88 -2.09 9.50 3.08
C LYS A 88 -2.89 8.20 3.16
N THR A 89 -3.86 8.01 2.27
CA THR A 89 -4.68 6.78 2.23
C THR A 89 -3.85 5.56 1.84
N GLY A 90 -2.82 5.73 1.00
CA GLY A 90 -1.84 4.68 0.70
C GLY A 90 -1.07 4.20 1.93
N LEU A 91 -0.53 5.12 2.73
CA LEU A 91 0.15 4.80 3.99
C LEU A 91 -0.81 4.14 4.99
N ALA A 92 -2.01 4.70 5.16
CA ALA A 92 -3.04 4.13 6.03
C ALA A 92 -3.49 2.73 5.60
N SER A 93 -3.48 2.45 4.29
CA SER A 93 -3.78 1.13 3.72
C SER A 93 -2.62 0.15 3.85
N GLY A 94 -1.45 0.59 4.31
CA GLY A 94 -0.29 -0.25 4.58
C GLY A 94 0.78 -0.26 3.50
N LEU A 95 0.78 0.69 2.54
CA LEU A 95 1.95 0.93 1.70
C LEU A 95 3.09 1.54 2.53
N ALA A 96 4.32 1.12 2.27
CA ALA A 96 5.51 1.77 2.83
C ALA A 96 5.85 3.05 2.04
N PRO A 97 6.50 4.05 2.66
CA PRO A 97 6.99 5.24 1.96
C PRO A 97 7.84 4.92 0.72
N GLY A 98 8.73 3.93 0.80
CA GLY A 98 9.53 3.48 -0.34
C GLY A 98 8.71 2.85 -1.49
N GLU A 99 7.53 2.29 -1.19
CA GLU A 99 6.65 1.78 -2.25
C GLU A 99 5.94 2.91 -3.00
N LEU A 100 5.62 4.02 -2.34
CA LEU A 100 5.07 5.21 -2.99
C LEU A 100 6.06 5.80 -4.00
N THR A 101 7.36 5.85 -3.64
CA THR A 101 8.41 6.32 -4.56
C THR A 101 8.63 5.34 -5.72
N GLU A 102 8.54 4.03 -5.47
CA GLU A 102 8.60 3.01 -6.53
C GLU A 102 7.41 3.12 -7.50
N ILE A 103 6.20 3.37 -7.01
CA ILE A 103 5.02 3.59 -7.87
C ILE A 103 5.25 4.79 -8.80
N LEU A 104 5.79 5.89 -8.27
CA LEU A 104 6.14 7.06 -9.07
C LEU A 104 7.21 6.72 -10.14
N LEU A 105 8.24 5.97 -9.74
CA LEU A 105 9.29 5.52 -10.66
C LEU A 105 8.71 4.67 -11.80
N GLN A 106 7.87 3.68 -11.49
CA GLN A 106 7.19 2.86 -12.51
C GLN A 106 6.28 3.70 -13.41
N ALA A 107 5.50 4.63 -12.83
CA ALA A 107 4.63 5.51 -13.58
C ALA A 107 5.40 6.41 -14.56
N SER A 108 6.63 6.83 -14.23
CA SER A 108 7.46 7.69 -15.08
C SER A 108 7.69 7.12 -16.48
N ALA A 109 7.85 5.79 -16.59
CA ALA A 109 8.12 5.11 -17.86
C ALA A 109 6.92 5.16 -18.81
N PHE A 110 5.69 5.17 -18.27
CA PHE A 110 4.45 5.13 -19.06
C PHE A 110 3.76 6.49 -19.17
N ALA A 111 3.94 7.37 -18.18
CA ALA A 111 3.35 8.71 -18.15
C ALA A 111 4.28 9.82 -18.69
N GLY A 112 5.56 9.49 -18.86
CA GLY A 112 6.62 10.43 -19.23
C GLY A 112 7.25 11.12 -18.02
N PHE A 113 8.57 11.32 -18.11
CA PHE A 113 9.37 11.94 -17.06
C PHE A 113 8.89 13.32 -16.60
N PRO A 114 8.39 14.24 -17.46
CA PRO A 114 7.94 15.55 -16.99
C PRO A 114 6.84 15.48 -15.91
N ARG A 115 5.85 14.60 -16.07
CA ARG A 115 4.78 14.41 -15.07
C ARG A 115 5.33 13.81 -13.78
N ALA A 116 6.25 12.85 -13.90
CA ALA A 116 6.87 12.22 -12.75
C ALA A 116 7.75 13.21 -11.96
N VAL A 117 8.48 14.10 -12.64
CA VAL A 117 9.30 15.15 -12.00
C VAL A 117 8.41 16.12 -11.23
N SER A 118 7.29 16.59 -11.80
CA SER A 118 6.34 17.45 -11.07
C SER A 118 5.75 16.74 -9.84
N ALA A 119 5.43 15.45 -9.95
CA ALA A 119 4.96 14.67 -8.80
C ALA A 119 6.05 14.48 -7.74
N ALA A 120 7.31 14.26 -8.15
CA ALA A 120 8.45 14.14 -7.24
C ALA A 120 8.68 15.41 -6.41
N GLU A 121 8.59 16.58 -7.04
CA GLU A 121 8.66 17.87 -6.34
C GLU A 121 7.59 17.98 -5.26
N GLN A 122 6.34 17.64 -5.59
CA GLN A 122 5.26 17.65 -4.60
C GLN A 122 5.47 16.58 -3.51
N LEU A 123 5.99 15.40 -3.84
CA LEU A 123 6.27 14.36 -2.84
C LEU A 123 7.27 14.84 -1.80
N ASN A 124 8.28 15.62 -2.16
CA ASN A 124 9.22 16.21 -1.18
C ASN A 124 8.47 17.01 -0.11
N HIS A 125 7.52 17.85 -0.52
CA HIS A 125 6.69 18.63 0.41
C HIS A 125 5.78 17.72 1.26
N LEU A 126 5.13 16.74 0.64
CA LEU A 126 4.23 15.84 1.34
C LEU A 126 4.95 14.94 2.37
N PHE A 127 6.18 14.51 2.07
CA PHE A 127 7.00 13.76 2.99
C PHE A 127 7.41 14.61 4.19
N ALA A 128 7.86 15.85 3.95
CA ALA A 128 8.19 16.80 5.01
C ALA A 128 6.98 17.10 5.91
N ASP A 129 5.81 17.39 5.31
CA ASP A 129 4.56 17.66 6.04
C ASP A 129 4.10 16.47 6.88
N ALA A 130 4.36 15.25 6.42
CA ALA A 130 4.00 14.01 7.12
C ALA A 130 5.07 13.54 8.12
N GLY A 131 6.22 14.22 8.22
CA GLY A 131 7.34 13.80 9.07
C GLY A 131 7.97 12.48 8.62
N LEU A 132 7.91 12.15 7.34
CA LEU A 132 8.50 10.94 6.76
C LEU A 132 9.96 11.17 6.41
N GLU A 133 10.78 10.12 6.55
CA GLU A 133 12.17 10.13 6.12
C GLU A 133 12.27 10.31 4.59
N SER A 134 13.22 11.12 4.14
CA SER A 134 13.48 11.39 2.72
C SER A 134 14.99 11.39 2.44
N PRO A 135 15.50 10.50 1.55
CA PRO A 135 14.76 9.45 0.87
C PRO A 135 14.23 8.40 1.85
N PRO A 136 13.08 7.76 1.57
CA PRO A 136 12.56 6.72 2.45
C PRO A 136 13.45 5.46 2.45
N PRO A 137 13.32 4.61 3.47
CA PRO A 137 13.92 3.28 3.45
C PRO A 137 13.48 2.45 2.23
N PRO A 138 14.29 1.46 1.81
CA PRO A 138 13.92 0.54 0.73
C PRO A 138 12.60 -0.19 1.03
N THR A 139 11.93 -0.68 -0.01
CA THR A 139 10.63 -1.35 0.19
C THR A 139 10.77 -2.57 1.10
N PRO A 140 9.75 -2.93 1.91
CA PRO A 140 9.82 -4.12 2.77
C PRO A 140 10.14 -5.39 1.99
N ARG A 141 9.63 -5.50 0.77
CA ARG A 141 9.90 -6.60 -0.16
C ARG A 141 11.37 -6.65 -0.56
N GLU A 142 11.98 -5.51 -0.90
CA GLU A 142 13.40 -5.42 -1.25
C GLU A 142 14.30 -5.77 -0.06
N VAL A 143 14.02 -5.20 1.12
CA VAL A 143 14.72 -5.50 2.37
C VAL A 143 14.68 -7.00 2.67
N THR A 144 13.50 -7.60 2.57
CA THR A 144 13.33 -9.05 2.80
C THR A 144 14.02 -9.89 1.73
N SER A 145 14.02 -9.44 0.47
CA SER A 145 14.72 -10.13 -0.62
C SER A 145 16.22 -10.19 -0.37
N ARG A 146 16.84 -9.06 0.01
CA ARG A 146 18.26 -9.00 0.38
C ARG A 146 18.57 -9.89 1.57
N PHE A 147 17.76 -9.80 2.63
CA PHE A 147 17.87 -10.67 3.79
C PHE A 147 17.84 -12.16 3.43
N CYS A 148 16.90 -12.58 2.58
CA CYS A 148 16.81 -13.97 2.13
C CYS A 148 18.06 -14.40 1.35
N ALA A 149 18.64 -13.52 0.53
CA ALA A 149 19.88 -13.78 -0.19
C ALA A 149 21.06 -13.99 0.79
N ASP A 150 21.19 -13.14 1.81
CA ASP A 150 22.26 -13.25 2.82
C ASP A 150 22.17 -14.56 3.60
N VAL A 151 20.95 -14.97 4.01
CA VAL A 151 20.72 -16.25 4.69
C VAL A 151 21.07 -17.44 3.81
N ARG A 152 20.76 -17.38 2.50
CA ARG A 152 21.11 -18.40 1.50
C ARG A 152 22.62 -18.49 1.28
N ALA A 153 23.31 -17.35 1.31
CA ALA A 153 24.76 -17.25 1.14
C ALA A 153 25.59 -17.71 2.35
N GLY A 154 24.97 -17.93 3.50
CA GLY A 154 25.71 -18.34 4.71
C GLY A 154 25.71 -17.32 5.84
N HIS A 155 25.25 -16.10 5.59
CA HIS A 155 25.50 -14.92 6.42
C HIS A 155 24.19 -14.34 6.96
N PRO A 156 23.45 -15.04 7.85
CA PRO A 156 22.18 -14.52 8.35
C PRO A 156 22.40 -13.21 9.15
N PRO A 157 21.76 -12.08 8.76
CA PRO A 157 21.97 -10.79 9.44
C PRO A 157 21.48 -10.75 10.88
N ILE A 158 20.55 -11.65 11.25
CA ILE A 158 20.04 -11.83 12.61
C ILE A 158 20.09 -13.32 13.01
N PRO A 159 20.05 -13.66 14.31
CA PRO A 159 19.90 -15.04 14.74
C PRO A 159 18.60 -15.69 14.21
N LEU A 160 18.73 -16.88 13.60
CA LEU A 160 17.61 -17.63 13.04
C LEU A 160 17.60 -19.09 13.49
N SER A 161 16.40 -19.66 13.64
CA SER A 161 16.24 -21.08 13.90
C SER A 161 16.81 -21.94 12.76
N ALA A 162 17.27 -23.15 13.09
CA ALA A 162 17.74 -24.11 12.09
C ALA A 162 16.66 -24.43 11.04
N ALA A 163 15.39 -24.43 11.45
CA ALA A 163 14.26 -24.68 10.57
C ALA A 163 14.10 -23.56 9.52
N VAL A 164 14.13 -22.29 9.92
CA VAL A 164 14.02 -21.14 8.98
C VAL A 164 15.20 -21.14 7.99
N LYS A 165 16.43 -21.30 8.50
CA LYS A 165 17.63 -21.37 7.65
C LYS A 165 17.53 -22.50 6.62
N ARG A 166 17.05 -23.67 7.05
CA ARG A 166 16.87 -24.83 6.16
C ARG A 166 15.85 -24.53 5.06
N GLN A 167 14.68 -23.97 5.38
CA GLN A 167 13.66 -23.66 4.37
C GLN A 167 14.17 -22.67 3.33
N LEU A 168 14.84 -21.59 3.76
CA LEU A 168 15.39 -20.59 2.83
C LEU A 168 16.51 -21.16 1.94
N ARG A 169 17.39 -22.00 2.48
CA ARG A 169 18.51 -22.59 1.73
C ARG A 169 18.10 -23.69 0.76
N GLN A 170 17.10 -24.49 1.12
CA GLN A 170 16.64 -25.63 0.32
C GLN A 170 15.53 -25.28 -0.67
N ALA A 171 15.01 -24.06 -0.65
CA ALA A 171 14.07 -23.59 -1.66
C ALA A 171 14.80 -23.33 -2.98
N ASP A 172 14.26 -23.83 -4.08
CA ASP A 172 14.76 -23.51 -5.41
C ASP A 172 14.38 -22.07 -5.78
N ARG A 173 13.14 -21.70 -5.45
CA ARG A 173 12.55 -20.38 -5.70
C ARG A 173 11.88 -19.82 -4.46
N LEU A 174 12.02 -18.51 -4.27
CA LEU A 174 11.26 -17.74 -3.28
C LEU A 174 10.28 -16.81 -4.01
N ALA A 175 9.05 -16.70 -3.52
CA ALA A 175 8.15 -15.61 -3.87
C ALA A 175 7.94 -14.72 -2.64
N LEU A 176 7.97 -13.40 -2.85
CA LEU A 176 7.87 -12.43 -1.77
C LEU A 176 6.71 -11.47 -2.05
N GLN A 177 5.81 -11.35 -1.08
CA GLN A 177 4.69 -10.42 -1.10
C GLN A 177 4.72 -9.56 0.15
N ALA A 178 4.85 -8.24 -0.02
CA ALA A 178 4.62 -7.31 1.08
C ALA A 178 3.12 -7.32 1.41
N CYS A 179 2.78 -7.48 2.69
CA CYS A 179 1.41 -7.49 3.20
C CYS A 179 1.08 -6.21 3.98
N THR A 180 2.07 -5.60 4.65
CA THR A 180 2.01 -4.21 5.13
C THR A 180 3.35 -3.48 4.88
N ALA A 181 3.48 -2.26 5.39
CA ALA A 181 4.73 -1.51 5.42
C ALA A 181 5.83 -2.16 6.29
N GLN A 182 5.48 -3.18 7.08
CA GLN A 182 6.39 -3.86 8.00
C GLN A 182 6.32 -5.39 7.91
N ALA A 183 5.51 -5.95 7.01
CA ALA A 183 5.26 -7.38 6.95
C ALA A 183 5.42 -7.91 5.53
N VAL A 184 6.21 -8.97 5.37
CA VAL A 184 6.42 -9.67 4.10
C VAL A 184 6.20 -11.16 4.29
N ILE A 185 5.38 -11.76 3.44
CA ILE A 185 5.27 -13.21 3.31
C ILE A 185 6.32 -13.68 2.31
N VAL A 186 7.10 -14.68 2.71
CA VAL A 186 8.06 -15.38 1.86
C VAL A 186 7.59 -16.81 1.67
N GLU A 187 7.30 -17.17 0.43
CA GLU A 187 6.87 -18.50 0.02
C GLU A 187 8.08 -19.29 -0.51
N CYS A 188 8.34 -20.45 0.09
CA CYS A 188 9.47 -21.30 -0.27
C CYS A 188 9.01 -22.48 -1.15
N PHE A 189 9.42 -22.50 -2.41
CA PHE A 189 9.06 -23.54 -3.37
C PHE A 189 10.22 -24.53 -3.58
N GLN A 190 9.87 -25.80 -3.82
CA GLN A 190 10.79 -26.80 -4.33
C GLN A 190 10.25 -27.36 -5.64
N SER A 191 11.10 -27.46 -6.65
CA SER A 191 10.73 -27.94 -7.98
C SER A 191 10.41 -29.43 -7.92
N PRO A 192 9.38 -29.91 -8.66
CA PRO A 192 8.51 -29.18 -9.58
C PRO A 192 7.20 -28.66 -8.94
N GLU A 193 7.12 -28.56 -7.61
CA GLU A 193 5.88 -28.27 -6.89
C GLU A 193 5.37 -26.85 -7.18
N THR A 194 4.06 -26.73 -7.34
CA THR A 194 3.37 -25.45 -7.54
C THR A 194 2.88 -24.81 -6.25
N GLN A 195 2.87 -25.57 -5.15
CA GLN A 195 2.55 -25.09 -3.81
C GLN A 195 3.83 -24.81 -3.01
N PRO A 196 3.85 -23.79 -2.15
CA PRO A 196 4.99 -23.56 -1.28
C PRO A 196 5.03 -24.61 -0.17
N ARG A 197 6.20 -25.18 0.09
CA ARG A 197 6.41 -26.12 1.21
C ARG A 197 6.47 -25.43 2.57
N ALA A 198 6.75 -24.13 2.57
CA ALA A 198 6.83 -23.32 3.76
C ALA A 198 6.46 -21.87 3.46
N LEU A 199 5.82 -21.25 4.45
CA LEU A 199 5.54 -19.82 4.47
C LEU A 199 6.34 -19.21 5.61
N LEU A 200 7.06 -18.13 5.33
CA LEU A 200 7.73 -17.33 6.35
C LEU A 200 7.06 -15.97 6.43
N TYR A 201 6.87 -15.49 7.64
CA TYR A 201 6.42 -14.12 7.91
C TYR A 201 7.62 -13.33 8.42
N ALA A 202 8.12 -12.42 7.60
CA ALA A 202 9.22 -11.52 7.93
C ALA A 202 8.66 -10.18 8.42
N THR A 203 9.18 -9.71 9.55
CA THR A 203 8.90 -8.37 10.08
C THR A 203 10.06 -7.46 9.71
N VAL A 204 9.74 -6.34 9.06
CA VAL A 204 10.67 -5.32 8.60
C VAL A 204 10.48 -4.05 9.42
N VAL A 205 11.58 -3.46 9.87
CA VAL A 205 11.63 -2.13 10.46
C VAL A 205 12.71 -1.37 9.70
N ASP A 206 12.31 -0.26 9.09
CA ASP A 206 13.15 0.56 8.21
C ASP A 206 13.84 -0.29 7.13
N ASP A 207 15.17 -0.40 7.18
CA ASP A 207 15.98 -1.11 6.19
C ASP A 207 16.35 -2.55 6.57
N THR A 208 15.77 -3.07 7.66
CA THR A 208 16.20 -4.30 8.31
C THR A 208 15.05 -5.29 8.58
N VAL A 209 15.30 -6.58 8.33
CA VAL A 209 14.42 -7.65 8.85
C VAL A 209 14.78 -7.91 10.32
N VAL A 210 13.82 -7.71 11.22
CA VAL A 210 14.02 -7.85 12.68
C VAL A 210 13.52 -9.18 13.23
N ALA A 211 12.60 -9.85 12.53
CA ALA A 211 12.08 -11.15 12.95
C ALA A 211 11.59 -11.98 11.75
N VAL A 212 11.66 -13.31 11.88
CA VAL A 212 11.11 -14.24 10.90
C VAL A 212 10.40 -15.38 11.62
N LYS A 213 9.10 -15.57 11.33
CA LYS A 213 8.29 -16.68 11.84
C LYS A 213 7.99 -17.69 10.74
N LEU A 214 8.20 -18.98 11.02
CA LEU A 214 7.91 -20.07 10.10
C LEU A 214 6.50 -20.62 10.33
N PHE A 215 5.74 -20.75 9.25
CA PHE A 215 4.48 -21.47 9.15
C PHE A 215 4.65 -22.63 8.18
N LYS A 216 4.33 -23.85 8.61
CA LYS A 216 4.33 -25.00 7.70
C LYS A 216 3.06 -24.97 6.86
N ALA A 217 3.23 -24.96 5.54
CA ALA A 217 2.15 -25.42 4.66
C ALA A 217 2.06 -26.95 4.85
N GLN A 218 0.85 -27.46 5.06
CA GLN A 218 0.61 -28.90 5.20
C GLN A 218 0.84 -29.61 3.88
#